data_AF-A0A4Q4WPR3-F1
#
_entry.id   AF-A0A4Q4WPR3-F1
#
_cell.length_a   1.000
_cell.length_b   1.000
_cell.length_c   1.000
_cell.angle_alpha   90.00
_cell.angle_beta   90.00
_cell.angle_gamma   90.00
#
_symmetry.space_group_name_H-M   'P 1'
#
loop_
_entity.id
_entity.type
_entity.pdbx_description
1 polymer ?
#
loop_
_entity_poly.entity_id
_entity_poly.type
_entity_poly.pdbx_seq_one_letter_code
_entity_poly.pdbx_strand_id
1 'polypeptide(L)' 'MITIPGQLAIKTIHGRNGDFNVGRLATSIGEFVVKNAELDQYAEGKYEGDFAIAEIRPSTYTANGRMP' A
#
# COMPACT_ATOMS: atom_id res chain seq x y z
N MET A 1 -11.97 12.14 3.06
CA MET A 1 -10.84 12.09 2.11
C MET A 1 -9.80 13.08 2.57
N ILE A 2 -8.64 12.55 2.97
CA ILE A 2 -7.51 13.35 3.47
C ILE A 2 -6.37 13.14 2.49
N THR A 3 -5.85 14.23 1.93
CA THR A 3 -4.66 14.17 1.07
C THR A 3 -3.43 14.30 1.95
N ILE A 4 -2.50 13.36 1.82
CA ILE A 4 -1.27 13.36 2.59
C ILE A 4 -0.10 13.24 1.61
N PRO A 5 0.89 14.14 1.67
CA PRO A 5 2.10 13.99 0.88
C PRO A 5 2.85 12.75 1.34
N GLY A 6 3.38 12.01 0.38
CA GLY A 6 4.13 10.80 0.64
C GLY A 6 4.82 10.26 -0.59
N GLN A 7 5.31 9.04 -0.45
CA GLN A 7 6.01 8.33 -1.51
C GLN A 7 5.38 6.94 -1.67
N LEU A 8 4.84 6.66 -2.85
CA LEU A 8 4.34 5.36 -3.26
C LEU A 8 5.42 4.60 -4.01
N ALA A 9 5.94 3.56 -3.40
CA ALA A 9 6.81 2.61 -4.07
C ALA A 9 5.97 1.49 -4.67
N ILE A 10 5.89 1.43 -6.00
CA ILE A 10 5.24 0.35 -6.73
C ILE A 10 6.28 -0.73 -7.02
N LYS A 11 5.95 -1.96 -6.66
CA LYS A 11 6.76 -3.15 -6.93
C LYS A 11 5.90 -4.23 -7.56
N THR A 12 6.32 -4.73 -8.71
CA THR A 12 5.68 -5.89 -9.33
C THR A 12 6.11 -7.16 -8.61
N ILE A 13 5.14 -7.96 -8.19
CA ILE A 13 5.35 -9.28 -7.59
C ILE A 13 4.82 -10.31 -8.58
N HIS A 14 5.69 -11.22 -9.02
CA HIS A 14 5.29 -12.36 -9.83
C HIS A 14 4.65 -13.44 -8.93
N GLY A 15 3.34 -13.62 -9.05
CA GLY A 15 2.57 -14.59 -8.29
C GLY A 15 2.33 -15.89 -9.05
N ARG A 16 1.88 -16.92 -8.32
CA ARG A 16 1.49 -18.22 -8.92
C ARG A 16 0.33 -18.11 -9.92
N ASN A 17 -0.50 -17.07 -9.79
CA ASN A 17 -1.68 -16.81 -10.63
C ASN A 17 -1.48 -15.66 -11.64
N GLY A 18 -0.27 -15.11 -11.75
CA GLY A 18 0.02 -13.93 -12.55
C GLY A 18 0.71 -12.83 -11.74
N ASP A 19 1.18 -11.84 -12.48
CA ASP A 19 1.93 -10.72 -11.95
C ASP A 19 0.96 -9.72 -11.32
N PHE A 20 1.32 -9.18 -10.16
CA PHE A 20 0.51 -8.18 -9.48
C PHE A 20 1.39 -7.09 -8.91
N ASN A 21 0.97 -5.85 -9.12
CA ASN A 21 1.67 -4.71 -8.57
C ASN A 21 1.20 -4.43 -7.14
N VAL A 22 2.16 -4.38 -6.21
CA VAL A 22 1.95 -3.90 -4.85
C VAL A 22 2.54 -2.52 -4.68
N GLY A 23 1.74 -1.61 -4.16
CA GLY A 23 2.16 -0.27 -3.78
C GLY A 23 2.46 -0.23 -2.30
N ARG A 24 3.57 0.39 -1.91
CA ARG A 24 3.86 0.73 -0.52
C ARG A 24 3.85 2.24 -0.39
N LEU A 25 2.83 2.76 0.26
CA LEU A 25 2.65 4.19 0.50
C LEU A 25 3.32 4.56 1.83
N ALA A 26 4.43 5.28 1.78
CA ALA A 26 5.11 5.84 2.94
C ALA A 26 4.69 7.30 3.13
N THR A 27 4.17 7.66 4.30
CA THR A 27 3.71 9.00 4.65
C THR A 27 4.18 9.39 6.04
N SER A 28 4.04 10.65 6.42
CA SER A 28 4.40 11.12 7.77
C SER A 28 3.60 10.46 8.90
N ILE A 29 2.43 9.90 8.61
CA ILE A 29 1.59 9.20 9.61
C ILE A 29 1.93 7.71 9.72
N GLY A 30 2.74 7.17 8.80
CA GLY A 30 3.10 5.76 8.77
C GLY A 30 3.22 5.19 7.35
N GLU A 31 3.42 3.88 7.30
CA GLU A 31 3.56 3.11 6.07
C GLU A 31 2.34 2.21 5.84
N PHE A 32 1.83 2.23 4.62
CA PHE A 32 0.64 1.49 4.22
C PHE A 32 0.93 0.63 3.00
N VAL A 33 0.34 -0.57 2.97
CA VAL A 33 0.40 -1.45 1.80
C VAL A 33 -0.86 -1.24 0.99
N VAL A 34 -0.70 -0.71 -0.22
CA VAL A 34 -1.74 -0.51 -1.21
C VAL A 34 -1.75 -1.71 -2.14
N LYS A 35 -2.87 -2.45 -2.14
CA LYS A 35 -3.14 -3.53 -3.08
C LYS A 35 -4.36 -3.11 -3.90
N ASN A 36 -4.11 -2.59 -5.09
CA ASN A 36 -5.16 -2.10 -5.97
C ASN A 36 -4.84 -2.49 -7.41
N ALA A 37 -5.84 -2.88 -8.19
CA ALA A 37 -5.67 -3.25 -9.59
C ALA A 37 -5.20 -2.06 -10.44
N GLU A 38 -5.53 -0.84 -10.03
CA GLU A 38 -5.01 0.39 -10.64
C GLU A 38 -3.49 0.54 -10.49
N LEU A 39 -2.79 -0.24 -9.65
CA LEU A 39 -1.33 -0.24 -9.61
C LEU A 39 -0.72 -0.99 -10.80
N ASP A 40 -1.47 -1.90 -11.42
CA ASP A 40 -1.02 -2.74 -12.53
C ASP A 40 -0.75 -1.93 -13.80
N GLN A 41 -1.51 -0.83 -13.99
CA GLN A 41 -1.31 0.12 -15.08
C GLN A 41 -0.09 1.05 -14.88
N TYR A 42 0.53 1.07 -13.70
CA TYR A 42 1.73 1.86 -13.42
C TYR A 42 2.97 0.97 -13.41
N ALA A 43 4.09 1.49 -13.90
CA ALA A 43 5.36 0.78 -13.89
C ALA A 43 5.92 0.63 -12.46
N GLU A 44 6.79 -0.36 -12.25
CA GLU A 44 7.54 -0.43 -11.01
C GLU A 44 8.42 0.81 -10.84
N GLY A 45 8.44 1.37 -9.63
CA GLY A 45 9.12 2.64 -9.40
C GLY A 45 8.70 3.35 -8.13
N LYS A 46 9.25 4.55 -7.94
CA LYS A 46 8.93 5.43 -6.82
C LYS A 46 8.16 6.62 -7.36
N TYR A 47 6.96 6.82 -6.83
CA TYR A 47 6.05 7.90 -7.17
C TYR A 47 5.91 8.80 -5.96
N GLU A 48 6.36 10.03 -6.06
CA GLU A 48 6.27 11.02 -5.00
C GLU A 48 5.13 11.98 -5.31
N GLY A 49 4.29 12.26 -4.32
CA GLY A 49 3.12 13.11 -4.52
C GLY A 49 2.12 13.08 -3.37
N ASP A 50 0.97 13.69 -3.61
CA ASP A 50 -0.13 13.76 -2.65
C ASP A 50 -1.09 12.59 -2.84
N PHE A 51 -1.23 11.76 -1.81
CA PHE A 51 -2.09 10.58 -1.84
C PHE A 51 -3.39 10.87 -1.12
N ALA A 52 -4.52 10.72 -1.83
CA ALA A 52 -5.84 10.83 -1.26
C ALA A 52 -6.20 9.54 -0.50
N ILE A 53 -6.11 9.59 0.82
CA ILE A 53 -6.55 8.50 1.67
C ILE A 53 -8.07 8.64 1.87
N ALA A 54 -8.81 7.74 1.21
CA ALA A 54 -10.26 7.67 1.36
C ALA A 54 -10.65 6.99 2.68
N GLU A 55 -10.00 5.87 2.99
CA GLU A 55 -10.30 5.06 4.18
C GLU A 55 -9.04 4.31 4.63
N ILE A 56 -8.65 4.48 5.90
CA ILE A 56 -7.62 3.65 6.54
C ILE A 56 -8.35 2.55 7.29
N ARG A 57 -8.40 1.35 6.73
CA ARG A 57 -8.84 0.20 7.53
C ARG A 57 -7.66 -0.27 8.37
N PRO A 58 -7.82 -0.46 9.69
CA PRO A 58 -6.87 -1.28 10.41
C PRO A 58 -6.85 -2.64 9.73
N SER A 59 -5.72 -3.00 9.15
CA SER A 59 -5.43 -4.41 8.91
C SER A 59 -5.23 -4.97 10.30
N THR A 60 -6.33 -5.33 10.97
CA THR A 60 -6.28 -6.06 12.22
C THR A 60 -5.64 -7.39 11.85
N TYR A 61 -4.31 -7.44 11.89
CA TYR A 61 -3.66 -8.65 12.30
C TYR A 61 -4.09 -8.79 13.76
N THR A 62 -5.20 -9.50 13.96
CA THR A 62 -5.34 -10.33 15.14
C THR A 62 -4.17 -11.31 15.09
N ALA A 63 -2.96 -10.83 15.40
CA ALA A 63 -2.01 -11.63 16.12
C ALA A 63 -2.84 -12.08 17.32
N ASN A 64 -3.26 -13.34 17.29
CA ASN A 64 -3.67 -14.10 18.46
C ASN A 64 -2.49 -14.09 19.44
N GLY A 65 -2.20 -12.92 20.01
CA GLY A 65 -1.31 -12.73 21.13
C GLY A 65 -2.05 -13.30 22.31
N ARG A 66 -1.81 -14.58 22.56
CA ARG A 66 -2.07 -15.26 23.83
C ARG A 66 -1.66 -14.28 24.94
N MET A 67 -2.64 -13.75 25.68
CA MET A 67 -2.36 -13.03 26.91
C MET A 67 -1.84 -14.06 27.92
N PRO A 68 -0.66 -13.85 28.54
CA PRO A 68 -0.22 -14.63 29.69
C PRO A 68 -1.10 -14.36 30.92
#